data_AF-A0A2V9R4B3-F1
#
_entry.id   AF-A0A2V9R4B3-F1
#
_cell.length_a   1.000
_cell.length_b   1.000
_cell.length_c   1.000
_cell.angle_alpha   90.00
_cell.angle_beta   90.00
_cell.angle_gamma   90.00
#
_symmetry.space_group_name_H-M   'P 1'
#
loop_
_entity.id
_entity.type
_entity.pdbx_description
1 polymer ?
#
loop_
_entity_poly.entity_id
_entity_poly.type
_entity_poly.pdbx_seq_one_letter_code
_entity_poly.pdbx_strand_id
1 'polypeptide(L)' 'SSDQNFILDRHPEAENVWIVGGGSGHGFKHGPALGEMVGDAVLGLKRPPSEFALSRFKKNSS' A
#
# COMPACT_ATOMS: atom_id res chain seq x y z
N SER A 1 -8.99 7.62 2.19
CA SER A 1 -9.57 6.56 1.35
C SER A 1 -10.97 6.25 1.86
N SER A 2 -11.96 6.08 0.97
CA SER A 2 -13.33 5.72 1.37
C SER A 2 -13.41 4.34 2.05
N ASP A 3 -12.38 3.50 1.89
CA ASP A 3 -12.27 2.15 2.46
C ASP A 3 -11.40 2.04 3.72
N GLN A 4 -10.82 3.15 4.20
CA GLN A 4 -9.90 3.22 5.36
C GLN A 4 -8.67 2.28 5.32
N ASN A 5 -8.40 1.60 4.20
CA ASN A 5 -7.29 0.65 4.06
C ASN A 5 -5.99 1.37 3.65
N PHE A 6 -4.85 0.80 4.06
CA PHE A 6 -3.54 1.29 3.64
C PHE A 6 -3.29 1.04 2.15
N ILE A 7 -2.56 1.93 1.49
CA ILE A 7 -1.99 1.73 0.16
C ILE A 7 -0.53 1.30 0.37
N LEU A 8 -0.12 0.22 -0.28
CA LEU A 8 1.26 -0.24 -0.35
C LEU A 8 1.47 -0.87 -1.74
N ASP A 9 1.95 -0.07 -2.68
CA ASP A 9 2.16 -0.50 -4.06
C ASP A 9 3.27 0.30 -4.74
N ARG A 10 3.72 -0.17 -5.91
CA ARG A 10 4.66 0.57 -6.76
C ARG A 10 3.94 1.60 -7.61
N HIS A 11 4.64 2.69 -7.91
CA HIS A 11 4.15 3.64 -8.90
C HIS A 11 4.14 2.98 -10.29
N PRO A 12 3.03 3.07 -11.04
CA PRO A 12 2.88 2.33 -12.31
C PRO A 12 3.87 2.75 -13.40
N GLU A 13 4.40 3.97 -13.32
CA GLU A 13 5.34 4.54 -14.30
C GLU A 13 6.76 4.70 -13.75
N ALA A 14 7.00 4.37 -12.47
CA ALA A 14 8.29 4.54 -11.82
C ALA A 14 8.59 3.34 -10.91
N GLU A 15 9.30 2.35 -11.45
CA GLU A 15 9.51 1.04 -10.81
C GLU A 15 10.28 1.11 -9.48
N ASN A 16 11.04 2.19 -9.26
CA ASN A 16 11.82 2.45 -8.06
C ASN A 16 11.06 3.27 -6.99
N VAL A 17 9.80 3.61 -7.24
CA VAL A 17 8.99 4.44 -6.34
C VAL A 17 7.88 3.61 -5.70
N TRP A 18 7.75 3.75 -4.38
CA TRP A 18 6.70 3.12 -3.58
C TRP A 18 5.71 4.16 -3.06
N ILE A 19 4.43 3.79 -3.07
CA ILE A 19 3.33 4.58 -2.51
C ILE A 19 2.89 3.89 -1.22
N VAL A 20 3.04 4.57 -0.08
CA VAL A 20 2.67 4.06 1.25
C VAL A 20 1.80 5.09 1.97
N GLY A 21 0.59 4.73 2.39
CA GLY A 21 -0.30 5.68 3.09
C GLY A 21 -1.73 5.19 3.26
N GLY A 22 -2.70 6.08 3.51
CA GLY A 22 -4.14 5.75 3.42
C GLY A 22 -4.86 5.29 4.69
N GLY A 23 -4.17 5.10 5.82
CA GLY A 23 -4.73 4.53 7.06
C GLY A 23 -5.65 5.40 7.93
N SER A 24 -6.31 6.43 7.36
CA SER A 24 -7.39 7.22 7.99
C SER A 24 -7.18 7.66 9.46
N GLY A 25 -5.94 7.96 9.88
CA GLY A 25 -5.61 8.39 11.25
C GLY A 25 -5.21 7.27 12.23
N HIS A 26 -5.26 6.00 11.81
CA HIS A 26 -4.86 4.84 12.60
C HIS A 26 -3.45 4.31 12.29
N GLY A 27 -2.68 5.01 11.46
CA GLY A 27 -1.31 4.62 11.08
C GLY A 27 -0.35 4.51 12.26
N PHE A 28 -0.57 5.26 13.34
CA PHE A 28 0.32 5.27 14.50
C PHE A 28 0.28 3.94 15.29
N LYS A 29 -0.91 3.39 15.56
CA LYS A 29 -1.04 2.12 16.30
C LYS A 29 -0.58 0.89 15.51
N HIS A 30 -0.62 0.97 14.18
CA HIS A 30 -0.20 -0.11 13.29
C HIS A 30 1.16 0.15 12.62
N GLY A 31 1.86 1.22 13.01
CA GLY A 31 3.10 1.67 12.38
C GLY A 31 4.19 0.60 12.33
N PRO A 32 4.47 -0.14 13.41
CA PRO A 32 5.51 -1.18 13.40
C PRO A 32 5.19 -2.34 12.43
N ALA A 33 3.97 -2.89 12.48
CA ALA A 33 3.57 -4.00 11.59
C ALA A 33 3.48 -3.56 10.12
N LEU A 34 3.04 -2.32 9.86
CA LEU A 34 3.04 -1.75 8.52
C LEU A 34 4.47 -1.52 8.02
N GLY A 35 5.38 -1.06 8.88
CA GLY A 35 6.79 -0.85 8.55
C GLY A 35 7.50 -2.13 8.15
N GLU A 36 7.26 -3.23 8.87
CA GLU A 36 7.78 -4.55 8.51
C GLU A 36 7.28 -5.00 7.13
N MET A 37 5.97 -4.88 6.88
CA MET A 37 5.38 -5.21 5.58
C MET A 37 5.95 -4.36 4.44
N VAL A 38 6.18 -3.07 4.68
CA VAL A 38 6.83 -2.16 3.71
C VAL A 38 8.27 -2.61 3.46
N GLY A 39 9.03 -2.95 4.50
CA GLY A 39 10.40 -3.43 4.38
C GLY A 39 10.50 -4.68 3.53
N ASP A 40 9.67 -5.69 3.83
CA ASP A 40 9.60 -6.93 3.06
C ASP A 40 9.24 -6.67 1.59
N ALA A 41 8.31 -5.75 1.33
CA ALA A 41 7.87 -5.42 -0.02
C ALA A 41 8.97 -4.71 -0.82
N VAL A 42 9.64 -3.73 -0.22
CA VAL A 42 10.73 -2.97 -0.85
C VAL A 42 11.92 -3.89 -1.15
N LEU A 43 12.26 -4.79 -0.24
CA LEU A 43 13.35 -5.76 -0.42
C LEU A 43 12.96 -6.95 -1.32
N GLY A 44 11.71 -7.05 -1.76
CA GLY A 44 11.23 -8.13 -2.62
C GLY A 44 11.08 -9.48 -1.91
N LEU A 45 11.10 -9.48 -0.57
CA LEU A 45 10.97 -10.67 0.27
C LEU A 45 9.53 -11.17 0.32
N LYS A 46 8.56 -10.26 0.28
CA LYS A 46 7.13 -10.58 0.31
C LYS A 46 6.30 -9.59 -0.49
N ARG A 47 5.25 -10.06 -1.15
CA ARG A 47 4.30 -9.17 -1.84
C ARG A 47 3.28 -8.61 -0.85
N PRO A 48 2.92 -7.31 -0.96
CA PRO A 48 1.80 -6.74 -0.21
C PRO A 48 0.49 -7.47 -0.50
N PRO A 49 -0.47 -7.47 0.44
CA PRO A 49 -1.83 -7.94 0.19
C PRO A 49 -2.49 -7.19 -0.97
N SER A 50 -3.31 -7.88 -1.78
CA SER A 50 -4.03 -7.28 -2.90
C SER A 50 -4.98 -6.17 -2.48
N GLU A 51 -5.55 -6.26 -1.27
CA GLU A 51 -6.35 -5.18 -0.70
C GLU A 51 -5.56 -3.89 -0.49
N PHE A 52 -4.22 -3.89 -0.52
CA PHE A 52 -3.38 -2.67 -0.42
C PHE A 52 -2.89 -2.13 -1.77
N ALA A 53 -3.21 -2.83 -2.87
CA ALA A 53 -2.79 -2.43 -4.20
C ALA A 53 -3.46 -1.12 -4.64
N LEU A 54 -2.68 -0.27 -5.31
CA LEU A 54 -3.18 0.99 -5.88
C LEU A 54 -4.26 0.73 -6.94
N SER A 55 -4.14 -0.38 -7.65
CA SER A 55 -5.11 -0.85 -8.65
C SER A 55 -6.51 -1.09 -8.09
N ARG A 56 -6.69 -1.22 -6.76
CA ARG A 56 -8.03 -1.37 -6.16
C ARG A 56 -8.91 -0.14 -6.35
N PHE A 57 -8.31 1.04 -6.51
CA PHE A 57 -9.01 2.29 -6.83
C PHE A 57 -9.28 2.44 -8.33
N LYS A 58 -8.64 1.61 -9.17
CA LYS A 58 -9.05 1.46 -10.57
C LYS A 58 -10.24 0.51 -10.63
N LYS A 59 -11.46 1.00 -10.42
CA LYS A 59 -12.68 0.27 -10.84
C LYS A 59 -13.70 1.16 -11.56
N ASN A 60 -14.00 0.69 -12.78
CA ASN A 60 -15.17 0.87 -13.63
C ASN A 60 -15.46 2.27 -14.18
N SER A 61 -14.65 2.72 -15.13
CA SER A 61 -15.19 3.52 -16.24
C SER A 61 -15.94 2.56 -17.18
N SER A 62 -17.24 2.35 -16.89
CA SER A 62 -18.20 1.96 -17.93
C SER A 62 -18.54 3.17 -18.78
#